data_AF-A0A533YW53-F1
#
_entry.id   AF-A0A533YW53-F1
#
_cell.length_a   1.000
_cell.length_b   1.000
_cell.length_c   1.000
_cell.angle_alpha   90.00
_cell.angle_beta   90.00
_cell.angle_gamma   90.00
#
_symmetry.space_group_name_H-M   'P 1'
#
loop_
_entity.id
_entity.type
_entity.pdbx_description
1 polymer ?
#
loop_
_entity_poly.entity_id
_entity_poly.type
_entity_poly.pdbx_seq_one_letter_code
_entity_poly.pdbx_strand_id
1 'polypeptide(L)'
;MTLRSGLRKLSCLFSAFWLCLFAGPLATPDAIASDESASPHHHERSAVTQHEPVHERLPPSGLSPEEDLEYSRFMHHSSGVTVLVIATLLLVDRLTAHRHRLLRVGSGLTWLLFGIFLFVFSDLEAWPIGPAGFIESFSLSTTHEWIQHHLLSMIPMVLGIYTMLYHWIQPRPLWNYLAASIAMLGGAALLIHQHLDHPGIDVVNIQHRFFALTSFFIAASLVVEGNARFAWKGKPYLLPAGLLLLGIQLALYVE
;
A
#
# COMPACT_ATOMS: atom_id res chain seq x y z
N MET A 1 -34.14 9.30 -16.56
CA MET A 1 -33.31 8.29 -15.87
C MET A 1 -33.07 8.78 -14.44
N THR A 2 -33.71 8.17 -13.44
CA THR A 2 -33.79 8.76 -12.08
C THR A 2 -32.48 8.59 -11.32
N LEU A 3 -32.00 9.66 -10.66
CA LEU A 3 -30.77 9.74 -9.87
C LEU A 3 -30.60 8.52 -8.93
N ARG A 4 -31.70 8.04 -8.34
CA ARG A 4 -31.76 6.85 -7.48
C ARG A 4 -31.29 5.55 -8.16
N SER A 5 -31.54 5.38 -9.45
CA SER A 5 -31.12 4.20 -10.22
C SER A 5 -29.61 4.21 -10.51
N GLY A 6 -29.02 5.39 -10.69
CA GLY A 6 -27.57 5.57 -10.84
C GLY A 6 -26.81 5.30 -9.54
N LEU A 7 -27.31 5.78 -8.40
CA LEU A 7 -26.68 5.55 -7.09
C LEU A 7 -26.63 4.08 -6.68
N ARG A 8 -27.69 3.29 -6.94
CA ARG A 8 -27.70 1.85 -6.62
C ARG A 8 -26.71 1.07 -7.49
N LYS A 9 -26.63 1.40 -8.78
CA LYS A 9 -25.66 0.79 -9.70
C LYS A 9 -24.22 1.10 -9.28
N LEU A 10 -23.94 2.34 -8.86
CA LEU A 10 -22.62 2.75 -8.40
C LEU A 10 -22.21 2.04 -7.09
N SER A 11 -23.15 1.85 -6.16
CA SER A 11 -22.92 1.10 -4.93
C SER A 11 -22.62 -0.38 -5.19
N CYS A 12 -23.38 -1.03 -6.08
CA CYS A 12 -23.12 -2.43 -6.44
C CYS A 12 -21.79 -2.61 -7.18
N LEU A 13 -21.45 -1.69 -8.08
CA LEU A 13 -20.16 -1.70 -8.78
C LEU A 13 -18.99 -1.48 -7.82
N PHE A 14 -19.14 -0.58 -6.85
CA PHE A 14 -18.12 -0.34 -5.83
C PHE A 14 -17.90 -1.58 -4.95
N SER A 15 -18.95 -2.24 -4.47
CA SER A 15 -18.83 -3.48 -3.68
C SER A 15 -18.24 -4.65 -4.48
N ALA A 16 -18.64 -4.81 -5.75
CA ALA A 16 -18.07 -5.86 -6.61
C ALA A 16 -16.60 -5.61 -6.93
N PHE A 17 -16.22 -4.34 -7.16
CA PHE A 17 -14.84 -3.93 -7.37
C PHE A 17 -13.94 -4.23 -6.17
N TRP A 18 -14.42 -3.96 -4.95
CA TRP A 18 -13.71 -4.32 -3.72
C TRP A 18 -13.55 -5.84 -3.54
N LEU A 19 -14.58 -6.64 -3.86
CA LEU A 19 -14.46 -8.10 -3.80
C LEU A 19 -13.45 -8.64 -4.83
N CYS A 20 -13.35 -8.03 -6.02
CA CYS A 20 -12.40 -8.45 -7.04
C CYS A 20 -10.96 -7.99 -6.78
N LEU A 21 -10.76 -6.83 -6.15
CA LEU A 21 -9.41 -6.32 -5.81
C LEU A 21 -8.79 -7.01 -4.60
N PHE A 22 -9.62 -7.46 -3.66
CA PHE A 22 -9.18 -8.00 -2.37
C PHE A 22 -9.48 -9.49 -2.20
N ALA A 23 -9.98 -10.15 -3.24
CA ALA A 23 -9.86 -11.61 -3.36
C ALA A 23 -8.39 -11.93 -3.68
N GLY A 24 -7.51 -11.79 -2.68
CA GLY A 24 -6.14 -12.30 -2.77
C GLY A 24 -6.14 -13.81 -3.03
N PRO A 25 -5.03 -14.37 -3.51
CA PRO A 25 -4.88 -15.81 -3.56
C PRO A 25 -5.02 -16.34 -2.12
N LEU A 26 -6.13 -16.99 -1.81
CA LEU A 26 -6.25 -17.80 -0.61
C LEU A 26 -5.22 -18.91 -0.78
N ALA A 27 -4.04 -18.72 -0.19
CA ALA A 27 -3.03 -19.77 -0.08
C ALA A 27 -3.72 -20.99 0.54
N THR A 28 -3.89 -22.04 -0.27
CA THR A 28 -4.46 -23.30 0.16
C THR A 28 -3.48 -23.94 1.16
N PRO A 29 -3.90 -24.32 2.38
CA PRO A 29 -3.00 -24.80 3.44
C PRO A 29 -2.32 -26.17 3.20
N ASP A 30 -2.35 -26.74 1.99
CA ASP A 30 -2.10 -28.17 1.78
C ASP A 30 -0.64 -28.56 1.52
N ALA A 31 0.34 -27.65 1.67
CA ALA A 31 1.73 -27.91 1.30
C ALA A 31 2.71 -28.03 2.49
N ILE A 32 2.29 -28.58 3.63
CA ILE A 32 3.23 -29.09 4.65
C ILE A 32 2.74 -30.44 5.16
N ALA A 33 2.87 -31.46 4.30
CA ALA A 33 2.73 -32.84 4.72
C ALA A 33 3.84 -33.69 4.08
N SER A 34 4.63 -34.30 4.97
CA SER A 34 5.50 -35.47 4.82
C SER A 34 6.63 -35.43 3.79
N ASP A 35 7.88 -35.50 4.28
CA ASP A 35 8.61 -36.76 4.14
C ASP A 35 9.68 -36.94 5.24
N GLU A 36 9.35 -37.80 6.21
CA GLU A 36 10.27 -38.33 7.21
C GLU A 36 10.73 -39.70 6.68
N SER A 37 11.95 -39.78 6.16
CA SER A 37 12.54 -41.04 5.69
C SER A 37 13.97 -41.16 6.22
N ALA A 38 14.14 -42.04 7.20
CA ALA A 38 15.40 -42.47 7.76
C ALA A 38 16.06 -43.57 6.92
N SER A 39 17.37 -43.51 6.70
CA SER A 39 18.27 -44.69 6.70
C SER A 39 19.78 -44.36 6.60
N PRO A 40 20.67 -45.31 6.96
CA PRO A 40 21.97 -45.03 7.58
C PRO A 40 23.22 -45.25 6.68
N HIS A 41 24.33 -44.64 7.13
CA HIS A 41 25.77 -44.94 6.93
C HIS A 41 26.30 -45.46 5.57
N HIS A 42 27.22 -44.72 4.95
CA HIS A 42 28.49 -45.26 4.42
C HIS A 42 29.56 -44.16 4.23
N HIS A 43 30.81 -44.51 4.57
CA HIS A 43 32.01 -43.69 4.40
C HIS A 43 32.47 -43.61 2.93
N GLU A 44 32.88 -42.43 2.47
CA GLU A 44 34.10 -42.32 1.64
C GLU A 44 34.65 -40.88 1.59
N ARG A 45 35.98 -40.82 1.66
CA ARG A 45 36.82 -39.62 1.70
C ARG A 45 37.15 -39.24 0.27
N SER A 46 36.71 -38.07 -0.20
CA SER A 46 37.19 -37.47 -1.45
C SER A 46 37.10 -35.95 -1.42
N ALA A 47 38.17 -35.33 -1.90
CA ALA A 47 38.45 -33.91 -2.12
C ALA A 47 37.27 -32.93 -1.89
N VAL A 48 37.35 -32.24 -0.75
CA VAL A 48 36.52 -31.08 -0.41
C VAL A 48 36.94 -29.92 -1.31
N THR A 49 36.33 -29.85 -2.49
CA THR A 49 36.04 -28.57 -3.12
C THR A 49 34.76 -28.11 -2.44
N GLN A 50 34.86 -27.19 -1.47
CA GLN A 50 33.70 -26.51 -0.89
C GLN A 50 33.07 -25.63 -1.98
N HIS A 51 32.33 -26.24 -2.89
CA HIS A 51 31.08 -25.65 -3.33
C HIS A 51 30.13 -25.91 -2.16
N GLU A 52 30.12 -24.97 -1.20
CA GLU A 52 28.94 -24.82 -0.37
C GLU A 52 27.75 -24.77 -1.34
N PRO A 53 26.74 -25.65 -1.21
CA PRO A 53 25.48 -25.36 -1.87
C PRO A 53 25.13 -23.96 -1.37
N VAL A 54 24.96 -23.01 -2.30
CA VAL A 54 24.29 -21.76 -1.96
C VAL A 54 22.92 -22.24 -1.48
N HIS A 55 22.80 -22.43 -0.17
CA HIS A 55 21.51 -22.57 0.48
C HIS A 55 20.84 -21.27 0.15
N GLU A 56 20.03 -21.32 -0.90
CA GLU A 56 19.13 -20.26 -1.29
C GLU A 56 18.34 -19.96 -0.04
N ARG A 57 18.76 -18.89 0.64
CA ARG A 57 18.28 -18.56 1.96
C ARG A 57 16.84 -18.18 1.73
N LEU A 58 15.91 -19.05 2.15
CA LEU A 58 14.50 -18.78 2.01
C LEU A 58 14.24 -17.37 2.58
N PRO A 59 13.55 -16.52 1.82
CA PRO A 59 13.16 -15.22 2.30
C PRO A 59 12.44 -15.30 3.65
N PRO A 60 12.48 -14.22 4.46
CA PRO A 60 11.87 -14.18 5.79
C PRO A 60 10.37 -14.53 5.81
N SER A 61 9.68 -14.32 4.68
CA SER A 61 8.26 -14.63 4.46
C SER A 61 7.91 -16.12 4.52
N GLY A 62 8.90 -17.00 4.36
CA GLY A 62 8.71 -18.44 4.19
C GLY A 62 8.25 -18.86 2.79
N LEU A 63 8.16 -17.92 1.83
CA LEU A 63 7.90 -18.20 0.43
C LEU A 63 9.21 -18.46 -0.33
N SER A 64 9.12 -19.00 -1.56
CA SER A 64 10.27 -18.99 -2.46
C SER A 64 10.61 -17.56 -2.91
N PRO A 65 11.86 -17.28 -3.32
CA PRO A 65 12.23 -15.94 -3.81
C PRO A 65 11.36 -15.41 -4.96
N GLU A 66 10.85 -16.29 -5.82
CA GLU A 66 9.96 -15.92 -6.93
C GLU A 66 8.57 -15.52 -6.42
N GLU A 67 8.01 -16.27 -5.48
CA GLU A 67 6.70 -15.97 -4.88
C GLU A 67 6.74 -14.67 -4.07
N ASP A 68 7.84 -14.38 -3.39
CA ASP A 68 8.04 -13.10 -2.68
C ASP A 68 8.04 -11.90 -3.61
N LEU A 69 8.73 -12.03 -4.74
CA LEU A 69 8.76 -11.01 -5.77
C LEU A 69 7.36 -10.78 -6.37
N GLU A 70 6.63 -11.86 -6.64
CA GLU A 70 5.25 -11.78 -7.12
C GLU A 70 4.33 -11.13 -6.08
N TYR A 71 4.52 -11.44 -4.80
CA TYR A 71 3.76 -10.85 -3.72
C TYR A 71 4.01 -9.35 -3.57
N SER A 72 5.28 -8.93 -3.57
CA SER A 72 5.67 -7.51 -3.56
C SER A 72 5.05 -6.76 -4.75
N ARG A 73 5.14 -7.32 -5.96
CA ARG A 73 4.53 -6.74 -7.15
C ARG A 73 3.01 -6.65 -7.04
N PHE A 74 2.36 -7.70 -6.54
CA PHE A 74 0.92 -7.71 -6.28
C PHE A 74 0.51 -6.59 -5.32
N MET A 75 1.23 -6.42 -4.21
CA MET A 75 0.96 -5.37 -3.21
C MET A 75 1.12 -3.96 -3.81
N HIS A 76 2.16 -3.73 -4.61
CA HIS A 76 2.36 -2.44 -5.28
C HIS A 76 1.29 -2.17 -6.35
N HIS A 77 0.98 -3.15 -7.20
CA HIS A 77 -0.01 -2.99 -8.27
C HIS A 77 -1.42 -2.78 -7.72
N SER A 78 -1.82 -3.58 -6.72
CA SER A 78 -3.12 -3.44 -6.05
C SER A 78 -3.24 -2.08 -5.34
N SER A 79 -2.17 -1.61 -4.71
CA SER A 79 -2.08 -0.26 -4.15
C SER A 79 -2.24 0.81 -5.22
N GLY A 80 -1.57 0.66 -6.36
CA GLY A 80 -1.68 1.57 -7.49
C GLY A 80 -3.10 1.69 -8.03
N VAL A 81 -3.76 0.56 -8.28
CA VAL A 81 -5.17 0.53 -8.71
C VAL A 81 -6.08 1.20 -7.68
N THR A 82 -5.86 0.94 -6.40
CA THR A 82 -6.67 1.53 -5.33
C THR A 82 -6.49 3.05 -5.26
N VAL A 83 -5.25 3.53 -5.34
CA VAL A 83 -4.94 4.97 -5.37
C VAL A 83 -5.52 5.63 -6.63
N LEU A 84 -5.51 4.98 -7.79
CA LEU A 84 -6.17 5.48 -9.01
C LEU A 84 -7.67 5.66 -8.84
N VAL A 85 -8.33 4.73 -8.14
CA VAL A 85 -9.77 4.80 -7.84
C VAL A 85 -10.05 5.98 -6.92
N ILE A 86 -9.28 6.12 -5.86
CA ILE A 86 -9.37 7.27 -4.94
C ILE A 86 -9.20 8.58 -5.71
N ALA A 87 -8.15 8.68 -6.53
CA ALA A 87 -7.85 9.88 -7.29
C ALA A 87 -8.98 10.23 -8.27
N THR A 88 -9.55 9.22 -8.93
CA THR A 88 -10.70 9.37 -9.83
C THR A 88 -11.94 9.83 -9.07
N LEU A 89 -12.26 9.24 -7.92
CA LEU A 89 -13.39 9.65 -7.10
C LEU A 89 -13.26 11.12 -6.65
N LEU A 90 -12.06 11.52 -6.21
CA LEU A 90 -11.77 12.90 -5.84
C LEU A 90 -11.88 13.83 -7.04
N LEU A 91 -11.32 13.46 -8.19
CA LEU A 91 -11.41 14.26 -9.41
C LEU A 91 -12.86 14.48 -9.85
N VAL A 92 -13.67 13.41 -9.88
CA VAL A 92 -15.09 13.50 -10.23
C VAL A 92 -15.86 14.33 -9.20
N ASP A 93 -15.55 14.23 -7.91
CA ASP A 93 -16.17 15.10 -6.89
C ASP A 93 -15.85 16.58 -7.14
N ARG A 94 -14.60 16.92 -7.53
CA ARG A 94 -14.23 18.29 -7.91
C ARG A 94 -14.93 18.76 -9.18
N LEU A 95 -14.95 17.93 -10.23
CA LEU A 95 -15.59 18.24 -11.51
C LEU A 95 -17.11 18.42 -11.38
N THR A 96 -17.72 17.74 -10.42
CA THR A 96 -19.15 17.88 -10.09
C THR A 96 -19.42 18.96 -9.05
N ALA A 97 -18.43 19.82 -8.73
CA ALA A 97 -18.54 20.89 -7.75
C ALA A 97 -19.08 20.41 -6.39
N HIS A 98 -18.62 19.24 -5.95
CA HIS A 98 -19.00 18.61 -4.68
C HIS A 98 -20.51 18.30 -4.55
N ARG A 99 -21.24 18.15 -5.67
CA ARG A 99 -22.68 17.87 -5.65
C ARG A 99 -23.05 16.50 -5.08
N HIS A 100 -22.15 15.51 -5.15
CA HIS A 100 -22.47 14.12 -4.83
C HIS A 100 -21.79 13.65 -3.54
N ARG A 101 -22.55 13.63 -2.43
CA ARG A 101 -22.07 13.11 -1.15
C ARG A 101 -21.50 11.69 -1.23
N LEU A 102 -22.04 10.85 -2.12
CA LEU A 102 -21.51 9.49 -2.33
C LEU A 102 -20.06 9.46 -2.80
N LEU A 103 -19.61 10.40 -3.64
CA LEU A 103 -18.22 10.39 -4.12
C LEU A 103 -17.24 10.60 -2.97
N ARG A 104 -17.63 11.44 -2.00
CA ARG A 104 -16.80 11.80 -0.84
C ARG A 104 -16.80 10.75 0.24
N VAL A 105 -17.98 10.20 0.55
CA VAL A 105 -18.08 9.05 1.46
C VAL A 105 -17.37 7.85 0.84
N GLY A 106 -17.55 7.62 -0.47
CA GLY A 106 -16.88 6.59 -1.23
C GLY A 106 -15.37 6.74 -1.19
N SER A 107 -14.82 7.93 -1.47
CA SER A 107 -13.37 8.17 -1.42
C SER A 107 -12.80 7.96 -0.01
N GLY A 108 -13.49 8.45 1.03
CA GLY A 108 -13.07 8.25 2.41
C GLY A 108 -13.10 6.79 2.86
N LEU A 109 -14.13 6.05 2.48
CA LEU A 109 -14.21 4.61 2.73
C LEU A 109 -13.14 3.84 1.95
N THR A 110 -12.87 4.24 0.70
CA THR A 110 -11.83 3.62 -0.14
C THR A 110 -10.46 3.75 0.53
N TRP A 111 -10.11 4.95 0.99
CA TRP A 111 -8.88 5.20 1.76
C TRP A 111 -8.80 4.35 3.04
N LEU A 112 -9.89 4.28 3.81
CA LEU A 112 -9.91 3.54 5.07
C LEU A 112 -9.71 2.04 4.84
N LEU A 113 -10.46 1.46 3.91
CA LEU A 113 -10.32 0.04 3.57
C LEU A 113 -8.95 -0.27 2.95
N PHE A 114 -8.39 0.66 2.17
CA PHE A 114 -7.05 0.50 1.63
C PHE A 114 -6.00 0.42 2.73
N GLY A 115 -6.08 1.29 3.74
CA GLY A 115 -5.15 1.23 4.86
C GLY A 115 -5.32 -0.02 5.73
N ILE A 116 -6.56 -0.50 5.91
CA ILE A 116 -6.81 -1.80 6.58
C ILE A 116 -6.19 -2.94 5.77
N PHE A 117 -6.35 -2.94 4.45
CA PHE A 117 -5.71 -3.92 3.59
C PHE A 117 -4.19 -3.90 3.75
N LEU A 118 -3.55 -2.74 3.63
CA LEU A 118 -2.11 -2.64 3.79
C LEU A 118 -1.67 -3.12 5.17
N PHE A 119 -2.38 -2.77 6.23
CA PHE A 119 -2.05 -3.19 7.60
C PHE A 119 -2.13 -4.70 7.79
N VAL A 120 -3.07 -5.36 7.13
CA VAL A 120 -3.27 -6.81 7.27
C VAL A 120 -2.31 -7.60 6.40
N PHE A 121 -2.01 -7.11 5.20
CA PHE A 121 -1.32 -7.86 4.16
C PHE A 121 0.11 -7.36 3.85
N SER A 122 0.64 -6.36 4.55
CA SER A 122 1.99 -5.87 4.24
C SER A 122 3.11 -6.87 4.55
N ASP A 123 2.91 -7.75 5.53
CA ASP A 123 3.94 -8.65 6.06
C ASP A 123 3.37 -10.06 6.23
N LEU A 124 3.85 -11.03 5.44
CA LEU A 124 3.37 -12.41 5.49
C LEU A 124 3.98 -13.25 6.62
N GLU A 125 5.13 -12.83 7.15
CA GLU A 125 5.83 -13.49 8.26
C GLU A 125 5.33 -13.06 9.64
N ALA A 126 4.77 -11.86 9.74
CA ALA A 126 4.44 -11.20 10.99
C ALA A 126 2.92 -11.09 11.20
N TRP A 127 2.54 -10.73 12.43
CA TRP A 127 1.14 -10.42 12.75
C TRP A 127 0.61 -9.30 11.83
N PRO A 128 -0.65 -9.35 11.35
CA PRO A 128 -1.75 -10.18 11.83
C PRO A 128 -2.00 -11.52 11.15
N ILE A 129 -1.43 -11.77 9.96
CA ILE A 129 -1.76 -12.96 9.16
C ILE A 129 -0.64 -14.00 9.14
N GLY A 130 0.58 -13.61 9.49
CA GLY A 130 1.74 -14.48 9.45
C GLY A 130 1.85 -15.46 10.62
N PRO A 131 2.82 -16.39 10.54
CA PRO A 131 3.06 -17.40 11.57
C PRO A 131 3.50 -16.79 12.91
N ALA A 132 4.20 -15.65 12.90
CA ALA A 132 4.61 -14.98 14.13
C ALA A 132 3.42 -14.25 14.80
N GLY A 133 3.22 -14.49 16.09
CA GLY A 133 2.26 -13.72 16.89
C GLY A 133 2.68 -12.26 17.08
N PHE A 134 1.79 -11.43 17.64
CA PHE A 134 2.05 -9.99 17.84
C PHE A 134 3.33 -9.71 18.62
N ILE A 135 3.56 -10.44 19.73
CA ILE A 135 4.78 -10.26 20.55
C ILE A 135 6.02 -10.80 19.84
N GLU A 136 5.87 -11.91 19.10
CA GLU A 136 6.97 -12.56 18.37
C GLU A 136 7.44 -11.71 17.20
N SER A 137 6.53 -10.94 16.58
CA SER A 137 6.85 -10.00 15.50
C SER A 137 7.90 -8.95 15.90
N PHE A 138 8.00 -8.59 17.19
CA PHE A 138 9.04 -7.69 17.71
C PHE A 138 10.42 -8.35 17.91
N SER A 139 10.50 -9.67 17.74
CA SER A 139 11.72 -10.46 17.89
C SER A 139 12.28 -10.96 16.55
N LEU A 140 11.57 -10.74 15.45
CA LEU A 140 12.01 -11.10 14.10
C LEU A 140 13.18 -10.21 13.64
N SER A 141 14.05 -10.72 12.78
CA SER A 141 15.12 -9.91 12.16
C SER A 141 14.58 -8.73 11.35
N THR A 142 13.37 -8.86 10.83
CA THR A 142 12.61 -7.89 10.03
C THR A 142 11.73 -6.95 10.85
N THR A 143 11.85 -6.95 12.18
CA THR A 143 11.03 -6.10 13.09
C THR A 143 10.97 -4.64 12.66
N HIS A 144 12.08 -4.09 12.13
CA HIS A 144 12.13 -2.69 11.69
C HIS A 144 11.25 -2.45 10.46
N GLU A 145 11.23 -3.37 9.49
CA GLU A 145 10.39 -3.28 8.29
C GLU A 145 8.92 -3.45 8.65
N TRP A 146 8.61 -4.45 9.48
CA TRP A 146 7.25 -4.69 9.99
C TRP A 146 6.66 -3.44 10.68
N ILE A 147 7.41 -2.79 11.58
CA ILE A 147 6.98 -1.54 12.22
C ILE A 147 6.77 -0.44 11.19
N GLN A 148 7.65 -0.30 10.19
CA GLN A 148 7.51 0.70 9.15
C GLN A 148 6.25 0.46 8.32
N HIS A 149 6.01 -0.75 7.84
CA HIS A 149 4.83 -1.12 7.06
C HIS A 149 3.53 -0.86 7.84
N HIS A 150 3.50 -1.23 9.12
CA HIS A 150 2.34 -1.01 9.97
C HIS A 150 2.09 0.47 10.28
N LEU A 151 3.13 1.27 10.51
CA LEU A 151 2.97 2.71 10.68
C LEU A 151 2.56 3.41 9.38
N LEU A 152 3.11 2.98 8.24
CA LEU A 152 2.80 3.56 6.94
C LEU A 152 1.40 3.22 6.46
N SER A 153 0.90 2.01 6.74
CA SER A 153 -0.49 1.63 6.44
C SER A 153 -1.53 2.44 7.23
N MET A 154 -1.15 3.05 8.37
CA MET A 154 -2.04 3.97 9.10
C MET A 154 -2.28 5.28 8.35
N ILE A 155 -1.36 5.70 7.47
CA ILE A 155 -1.51 6.95 6.70
C ILE A 155 -2.82 6.96 5.88
N PRO A 156 -3.08 5.99 4.99
CA PRO A 156 -4.34 5.94 4.26
C PRO A 156 -5.57 5.80 5.19
N MET A 157 -5.46 5.10 6.32
CA MET A 157 -6.57 5.03 7.30
C MET A 157 -6.92 6.40 7.86
N VAL A 158 -5.92 7.15 8.32
CA VAL A 158 -6.11 8.50 8.88
C VAL A 158 -6.63 9.46 7.80
N LEU A 159 -6.14 9.37 6.56
CA LEU A 159 -6.64 10.16 5.44
C LEU A 159 -8.09 9.81 5.07
N GLY A 160 -8.48 8.54 5.19
CA GLY A 160 -9.87 8.09 5.00
C GLY A 160 -10.81 8.68 6.03
N ILE A 161 -10.45 8.58 7.32
CA ILE A 161 -11.18 9.21 8.43
C ILE A 161 -11.27 10.72 8.21
N TYR A 162 -10.15 11.37 7.89
CA TYR A 162 -10.10 12.80 7.57
C TYR A 162 -11.06 13.17 6.44
N THR A 163 -11.04 12.45 5.33
CA THR A 163 -11.90 12.70 4.16
C THR A 163 -13.39 12.58 4.52
N MET A 164 -13.74 11.63 5.38
CA MET A 164 -15.11 11.46 5.87
C MET A 164 -15.51 12.58 6.83
N LEU A 165 -14.64 12.96 7.78
CA LEU A 165 -14.90 13.97 8.82
C LEU A 165 -14.86 15.42 8.31
N TYR A 166 -14.05 15.72 7.29
CA TYR A 166 -13.86 17.05 6.72
C TYR A 166 -15.17 17.74 6.31
N HIS A 167 -16.23 16.96 6.07
CA HIS A 167 -17.54 17.46 5.64
C HIS A 167 -18.52 17.70 6.80
N TRP A 168 -18.23 17.16 7.98
CA TRP A 168 -19.03 17.38 9.19
C TRP A 168 -18.49 18.55 10.02
N ILE A 169 -17.25 18.95 9.78
CA ILE A 169 -16.53 20.00 10.49
C ILE A 169 -16.31 21.16 9.52
N GLN A 170 -16.51 22.41 9.95
CA GLN A 170 -16.22 23.55 9.09
C GLN A 170 -14.77 23.50 8.57
N PRO A 171 -14.52 23.76 7.29
CA PRO A 171 -13.21 23.60 6.68
C PRO A 171 -12.23 24.59 7.32
N ARG A 172 -11.38 24.07 8.21
CA ARG A 172 -10.27 24.83 8.81
C ARG A 172 -8.98 24.52 8.05
N PRO A 173 -8.16 25.54 7.73
CA PRO A 173 -6.89 25.35 7.01
C PRO A 173 -5.94 24.40 7.76
N LEU A 174 -6.04 24.36 9.10
CA LEU A 174 -5.29 23.43 9.95
C LEU A 174 -5.40 21.98 9.48
N TRP A 175 -6.59 21.53 9.06
CA TRP A 175 -6.77 20.14 8.68
C TRP A 175 -6.03 19.78 7.39
N ASN A 176 -5.94 20.72 6.44
CA ASN A 176 -5.17 20.51 5.23
C ASN A 176 -3.67 20.48 5.55
N TYR A 177 -3.21 21.28 6.52
CA TYR A 177 -1.83 21.21 7.00
C TYR A 177 -1.53 19.90 7.71
N LEU A 178 -2.45 19.37 8.52
CA LEU A 178 -2.28 18.05 9.15
C LEU A 178 -2.21 16.94 8.09
N ALA A 179 -3.12 16.93 7.11
CA ALA A 179 -3.08 15.99 6.00
C ALA A 179 -1.78 16.11 5.18
N ALA A 180 -1.31 17.34 4.94
CA ALA A 180 -0.05 17.60 4.26
C ALA A 180 1.15 17.07 5.06
N SER A 181 1.18 17.27 6.39
CA SER A 181 2.23 16.75 7.25
C SER A 181 2.27 15.22 7.22
N ILE A 182 1.11 14.56 7.24
CA ILE A 182 1.01 13.10 7.13
C ILE A 182 1.55 12.62 5.77
N ALA A 183 1.16 13.25 4.67
CA ALA A 183 1.68 12.91 3.34
C ALA A 183 3.19 13.16 3.22
N MET A 184 3.68 14.25 3.82
CA MET A 184 5.12 14.57 3.91
C MET A 184 5.88 13.49 4.68
N LEU A 185 5.35 13.03 5.82
CA LEU A 185 5.96 11.96 6.61
C LEU A 185 5.99 10.63 5.82
N GLY A 186 4.92 10.28 5.10
CA GLY A 186 4.92 9.12 4.22
C GLY A 186 5.98 9.22 3.11
N GLY A 187 6.14 10.40 2.50
CA GLY A 187 7.18 10.64 1.51
C GLY A 187 8.60 10.55 2.09
N ALA A 188 8.81 11.09 3.29
CA ALA A 188 10.10 11.01 3.97
C ALA A 188 10.45 9.56 4.37
N ALA A 189 9.46 8.79 4.82
CA ALA A 189 9.64 7.39 5.15
C ALA A 189 10.02 6.55 3.91
N LEU A 190 9.40 6.80 2.74
CA LEU A 190 9.78 6.16 1.48
C LEU A 190 11.23 6.44 1.05
N LEU A 191 11.84 7.55 1.48
CA LEU A 191 13.26 7.83 1.21
C LEU A 191 14.21 7.06 2.13
N ILE A 192 13.74 6.72 3.32
CA ILE A 192 14.53 6.07 4.38
C ILE A 192 14.35 4.55 4.32
N HIS A 193 13.21 4.09 3.84
CA HIS A 193 12.92 2.68 3.61
C HIS A 193 13.87 2.13 2.54
N GLN A 194 14.65 1.13 2.91
CA GLN A 194 15.58 0.44 2.01
C GLN A 194 15.37 -1.06 2.13
N HIS A 195 15.10 -1.72 1.00
CA HIS A 195 15.15 -3.17 0.89
C HIS A 195 16.61 -3.60 0.78
N LEU A 196 17.24 -3.92 1.92
CA LEU A 196 18.67 -4.23 1.97
C LEU A 196 19.00 -5.66 1.52
N ASP A 197 18.02 -6.55 1.45
CA ASP A 197 18.22 -7.99 1.27
C ASP A 197 17.65 -8.59 -0.04
N HIS A 198 17.14 -7.78 -1.00
CA HIS A 198 16.51 -8.28 -2.23
C HIS A 198 17.34 -8.07 -3.52
N PRO A 199 17.39 -9.03 -4.47
CA PRO A 199 17.96 -8.81 -5.81
C PRO A 199 17.15 -7.72 -6.55
N GLY A 200 17.78 -6.60 -6.95
CA GLY A 200 17.08 -5.48 -7.63
C GLY A 200 17.09 -4.14 -6.89
N ILE A 201 17.81 -4.06 -5.76
CA ILE A 201 17.98 -2.90 -4.85
C ILE A 201 17.98 -1.53 -5.55
N ASP A 202 18.68 -1.39 -6.68
CA ASP A 202 18.80 -0.09 -7.35
C ASP A 202 17.49 0.38 -8.00
N VAL A 203 16.74 -0.50 -8.65
CA VAL A 203 15.51 -0.13 -9.37
C VAL A 203 14.40 0.17 -8.38
N VAL A 204 14.23 -0.68 -7.37
CA VAL A 204 13.22 -0.50 -6.31
C VAL A 204 13.46 0.80 -5.56
N ASN A 205 14.70 1.08 -5.15
CA ASN A 205 15.03 2.32 -4.44
C ASN A 205 14.82 3.56 -5.30
N ILE A 206 15.12 3.49 -6.61
CA ILE A 206 14.84 4.60 -7.53
C ILE A 206 13.33 4.85 -7.62
N GLN A 207 12.51 3.81 -7.73
CA GLN A 207 11.05 3.94 -7.76
C GLN A 207 10.52 4.54 -6.45
N HIS A 208 11.01 4.09 -5.29
CA HIS A 208 10.66 4.65 -3.98
C HIS A 208 10.97 6.16 -3.88
N ARG A 209 12.10 6.61 -4.46
CA ARG A 209 12.41 8.04 -4.54
C ARG A 209 11.41 8.80 -5.41
N PHE A 210 10.96 8.23 -6.53
CA PHE A 210 9.90 8.84 -7.34
C PHE A 210 8.56 8.89 -6.59
N PHE A 211 8.22 7.84 -5.83
CA PHE A 211 7.02 7.81 -5.00
C PHE A 211 7.09 8.89 -3.92
N ALA A 212 8.24 9.06 -3.28
CA ALA A 212 8.50 10.09 -2.29
C ALA A 212 8.33 11.51 -2.86
N LEU A 213 8.92 11.79 -4.03
CA LEU A 213 8.76 13.08 -4.72
C LEU A 213 7.29 13.38 -5.02
N THR A 214 6.55 12.38 -5.49
CA THR A 214 5.11 12.52 -5.75
C THR A 214 4.33 12.75 -4.45
N SER A 215 4.72 12.10 -3.36
CA SER A 215 4.12 12.34 -2.03
C SER A 215 4.38 13.78 -1.55
N PHE A 216 5.57 14.33 -1.76
CA PHE A 216 5.85 15.74 -1.46
C PHE A 216 5.03 16.69 -2.32
N PHE A 217 4.81 16.36 -3.60
CA PHE A 217 3.90 17.11 -4.47
C PHE A 217 2.45 17.06 -3.95
N ILE A 218 1.97 15.89 -3.49
CA ILE A 218 0.65 15.73 -2.86
C ILE A 218 0.55 16.59 -1.59
N ALA A 219 1.57 16.56 -0.73
CA ALA A 219 1.63 17.37 0.49
C ALA A 219 1.58 18.88 0.16
N ALA A 220 2.38 19.35 -0.80
CA ALA A 220 2.36 20.73 -1.25
C ALA A 220 0.97 21.12 -1.82
N SER A 221 0.34 20.22 -2.57
CA SER A 221 -1.01 20.43 -3.11
C SER A 221 -2.06 20.65 -2.02
N LEU A 222 -2.00 19.88 -0.92
CA LEU A 222 -2.87 20.04 0.25
C LEU A 222 -2.67 21.40 0.94
N VAL A 223 -1.41 21.83 1.11
CA VAL A 223 -1.07 23.16 1.67
C VAL A 223 -1.64 24.28 0.79
N VAL A 224 -1.41 24.20 -0.53
CA VAL A 224 -1.92 25.19 -1.49
C VAL A 224 -3.45 25.23 -1.45
N GLU A 225 -4.11 24.07 -1.40
CA GLU A 225 -5.56 23.98 -1.32
C GLU A 225 -6.13 24.67 -0.06
N GLY A 226 -5.50 24.42 1.10
CA GLY A 226 -5.90 25.02 2.38
C GLY A 226 -5.60 26.50 2.52
N ASN A 227 -4.76 27.05 1.65
CA ASN A 227 -4.31 28.43 1.73
C ASN A 227 -5.14 29.36 0.84
N ALA A 228 -5.81 30.33 1.46
CA ALA A 228 -6.68 31.30 0.78
C ALA A 228 -5.92 32.27 -0.15
N ARG A 229 -4.59 32.42 0.01
CA ARG A 229 -3.76 33.27 -0.87
C ARG A 229 -3.72 32.77 -2.32
N PHE A 230 -3.91 31.46 -2.52
CA PHE A 230 -3.95 30.86 -3.86
C PHE A 230 -5.39 30.73 -4.33
N ALA A 231 -5.78 31.55 -5.31
CA ALA A 231 -7.15 31.67 -5.81
C ALA A 231 -7.33 31.23 -7.29
N TRP A 232 -6.33 30.59 -7.91
CA TRP A 232 -6.47 30.14 -9.29
C TRP A 232 -7.50 28.99 -9.42
N LYS A 233 -8.12 28.83 -10.59
CA LYS A 233 -9.15 27.80 -10.83
C LYS A 233 -8.59 26.37 -10.88
N GLY A 234 -7.30 26.20 -11.19
CA GLY A 234 -6.64 24.89 -11.28
C GLY A 234 -6.35 24.21 -9.94
N LYS A 235 -6.50 24.92 -8.82
CA LYS A 235 -6.01 24.54 -7.49
C LYS A 235 -6.62 23.23 -6.98
N PRO A 236 -7.95 23.02 -7.08
CA PRO A 236 -8.58 21.81 -6.58
C PRO A 236 -8.13 20.53 -7.31
N TYR A 237 -7.47 20.67 -8.47
CA TYR A 237 -7.06 19.54 -9.30
C TYR A 237 -5.64 19.06 -9.05
N LEU A 238 -4.83 19.80 -8.28
CA LEU A 238 -3.45 19.41 -7.98
C LEU A 238 -3.38 18.13 -7.15
N LEU A 239 -4.20 18.03 -6.10
CA LEU A 239 -4.29 16.84 -5.26
C LEU A 239 -4.66 15.57 -6.04
N PRO A 240 -5.81 15.52 -6.77
CA PRO A 240 -6.14 14.33 -7.55
C PRO A 240 -5.12 14.07 -8.67
N ALA A 241 -4.47 15.08 -9.25
CA ALA A 241 -3.40 14.87 -10.22
C ALA A 241 -2.18 14.18 -9.60
N GLY A 242 -1.77 14.60 -8.39
CA GLY A 242 -0.68 13.95 -7.66
C GLY A 242 -0.99 12.50 -7.28
N LEU A 243 -2.23 12.25 -6.84
CA LEU A 243 -2.69 10.89 -6.54
C LEU A 243 -2.79 10.02 -7.80
N LEU A 244 -3.24 10.57 -8.93
CA LEU A 244 -3.22 9.85 -10.21
C LEU A 244 -1.79 9.46 -10.59
N LEU A 245 -0.84 10.39 -10.48
CA LEU A 245 0.58 10.12 -10.76
C LEU A 245 1.13 9.02 -9.85
N LEU A 246 0.87 9.09 -8.54
CA LEU A 246 1.30 8.06 -7.59
C LEU A 246 0.66 6.69 -7.90
N GLY A 247 -0.63 6.68 -8.23
CA GLY A 247 -1.35 5.47 -8.60
C GLY A 247 -0.78 4.82 -9.87
N ILE A 248 -0.43 5.62 -10.88
CA ILE A 248 0.25 5.13 -12.10
C ILE A 248 1.63 4.56 -11.75
N GLN A 249 2.41 5.30 -10.95
CA GLN A 249 3.74 4.89 -10.51
C GLN A 249 3.72 3.52 -9.81
N LEU A 250 2.78 3.31 -8.89
CA LEU A 250 2.58 2.04 -8.18
C LEU A 250 2.04 0.93 -9.09
N ALA A 251 1.11 1.24 -10.00
CA ALA A 251 0.55 0.26 -10.94
C ALA A 251 1.56 -0.21 -12.00
N LEU A 252 2.61 0.58 -12.24
CA LEU A 252 3.71 0.25 -13.14
C LEU A 252 4.99 -0.16 -12.37
N TYR A 253 4.86 -0.43 -11.06
CA TYR A 253 5.97 -0.89 -10.24
C TYR A 253 6.59 -2.15 -10.84
N VAL A 254 7.91 -2.19 -10.84
CA VAL A 254 8.70 -3.35 -11.25
C VAL A 254 9.87 -3.55 -10.30
N GLU A 255 10.23 -4.80 -10.12
CA GLU A 255 11.30 -5.27 -9.23
C GLU A 255 12.12 -6.32 -9.97
#